data_AF-A0A0A7M3Y3-F1
#
_entry.id   AF-A0A0A7M3Y3-F1
#
_cell.length_a   1.000
_cell.length_b   1.000
_cell.length_c   1.000
_cell.angle_alpha   90.00
_cell.angle_beta   90.00
_cell.angle_gamma   90.00
#
_symmetry.space_group_name_H-M   'P 1'
#
loop_
_entity.id
_entity.type
_entity.pdbx_description
1 polymer ?
#
loop_
_entity_poly.entity_id
_entity_poly.type
_entity_poly.pdbx_seq_one_letter_code
_entity_poly.pdbx_strand_id
1 'polypeptide(L)'
;ACAPFRRLNLCNKNMEKMDANNYDSGNAKHKLLAEVCLAAKYEGQSIKTHYPKYQAQYPGSASTTCTELARSFADIGDIVRGKDLYLGKKKKKKTKTERNKIKKNLQKIFGDIYKEL
;
A
#
# COMPACT_ATOMS: atom_id res chain seq x y z
N ALA A 1 -9.98 12.34 10.25
CA ALA A 1 -8.59 11.95 9.92
C ALA A 1 -8.22 12.51 8.54
N CYS A 2 -7.01 13.05 8.39
CA CYS A 2 -6.51 13.60 7.13
C CYS A 2 -5.35 12.74 6.62
N ALA A 3 -5.40 12.31 5.36
CA ALA A 3 -4.32 11.52 4.77
C ALA A 3 -3.25 12.47 4.18
N PRO A 4 -1.95 12.29 4.52
CA PRO A 4 -0.88 13.11 3.96
C PRO A 4 -0.72 12.84 2.45
N PHE A 5 -0.17 13.81 1.71
CA PHE A 5 0.03 13.70 0.26
C PHE A 5 0.82 12.45 -0.15
N ARG A 6 1.79 12.03 0.66
CA ARG A 6 2.52 10.77 0.48
C ARG A 6 1.56 9.57 0.48
N ARG A 7 0.72 9.43 1.50
CA ARG A 7 -0.30 8.36 1.60
C ARG A 7 -1.28 8.40 0.42
N LEU A 8 -1.70 9.58 -0.03
CA LEU A 8 -2.62 9.74 -1.15
C LEU A 8 -2.07 9.21 -2.48
N ASN A 9 -0.74 9.15 -2.61
CA ASN A 9 -0.01 8.73 -3.80
C ASN A 9 0.89 7.52 -3.54
N LEU A 10 0.56 6.73 -2.50
CA LEU A 10 1.29 5.52 -2.13
C LEU A 10 1.37 4.54 -3.33
N CYS A 11 2.54 3.95 -3.56
CA CYS A 11 2.78 3.03 -4.67
C CYS A 11 2.20 1.62 -4.43
N ASN A 12 0.86 1.50 -4.35
CA ASN A 12 0.16 0.23 -4.04
C ASN A 12 -0.78 -0.26 -5.16
N LYS A 13 -0.57 0.22 -6.39
CA LYS A 13 -1.46 -0.07 -7.54
C LYS A 13 -1.46 -1.55 -7.92
N ASN A 14 -0.36 -2.26 -7.68
CA ASN A 14 -0.28 -3.72 -7.85
C ASN A 14 -1.27 -4.42 -6.90
N MET A 15 -1.37 -3.98 -5.63
CA MET A 15 -2.34 -4.52 -4.67
C MET A 15 -3.80 -4.20 -5.05
N GLU A 16 -4.07 -3.07 -5.72
CA GLU A 16 -5.42 -2.80 -6.26
C GLU A 16 -5.79 -3.74 -7.41
N LYS A 17 -4.79 -4.14 -8.21
CA LYS A 17 -4.95 -4.94 -9.42
C LYS A 17 -4.75 -6.44 -9.22
N MET A 18 -4.28 -6.88 -8.05
CA MET A 18 -4.06 -8.29 -7.78
C MET A 18 -5.36 -9.07 -7.99
N ASP A 19 -5.28 -10.13 -8.79
CA ASP A 19 -6.41 -11.02 -9.00
C ASP A 19 -6.40 -12.07 -7.89
N ALA A 20 -7.29 -11.89 -6.91
CA ALA A 20 -7.43 -12.80 -5.79
C ALA A 20 -7.95 -14.21 -6.21
N ASN A 21 -8.28 -14.44 -7.48
CA ASN A 21 -8.58 -15.78 -8.01
C ASN A 21 -7.32 -16.57 -8.37
N ASN A 22 -6.19 -15.89 -8.58
CA ASN A 22 -4.90 -16.54 -8.84
C ASN A 22 -4.21 -16.97 -7.54
N TYR A 23 -4.91 -16.94 -6.42
CA TYR A 23 -4.42 -17.34 -5.11
C TYR A 23 -5.16 -18.61 -4.74
N ASP A 24 -4.41 -19.66 -4.47
CA ASP A 24 -4.88 -20.89 -3.84
C ASP A 24 -4.19 -21.01 -2.49
N SER A 25 -4.63 -21.98 -1.71
CA SER A 25 -4.10 -22.22 -0.37
C SER A 25 -2.56 -22.30 -0.44
N GLY A 26 -2.00 -23.12 -1.34
CA GLY A 26 -0.57 -23.49 -1.35
C GLY A 26 0.39 -22.38 -1.75
N ASN A 27 -0.09 -21.34 -2.42
CA ASN A 27 0.75 -20.21 -2.85
C ASN A 27 0.31 -18.84 -2.32
N ALA A 28 -0.82 -18.75 -1.61
CA ALA A 28 -1.39 -17.47 -1.22
C ALA A 28 -0.43 -16.62 -0.37
N LYS A 29 0.24 -17.25 0.61
CA LYS A 29 1.21 -16.56 1.48
C LYS A 29 2.40 -15.99 0.70
N HIS A 30 2.97 -16.79 -0.21
CA HIS A 30 4.14 -16.39 -0.99
C HIS A 30 3.81 -15.31 -2.03
N LYS A 31 2.67 -15.45 -2.72
CA LYS A 31 2.19 -14.43 -3.67
C LYS A 31 1.86 -13.11 -2.97
N LEU A 32 1.19 -13.17 -1.82
CA LEU A 32 0.88 -11.97 -1.04
C LEU A 32 2.16 -11.26 -0.59
N LEU A 33 3.14 -12.02 -0.10
CA LEU A 33 4.44 -11.46 0.29
C LEU A 33 5.12 -10.77 -0.91
N ALA A 34 5.11 -11.39 -2.09
CA ALA A 34 5.68 -10.81 -3.30
C ALA A 34 5.00 -9.48 -3.67
N GLU A 35 3.66 -9.41 -3.63
CA GLU A 35 2.91 -8.18 -3.91
C GLU A 35 3.22 -7.06 -2.91
N VAL A 36 3.30 -7.40 -1.61
CA VAL A 36 3.62 -6.42 -0.55
C VAL A 36 5.05 -5.91 -0.71
N CYS A 37 6.02 -6.79 -0.98
CA CYS A 37 7.41 -6.42 -1.25
C CYS A 37 7.55 -5.54 -2.50
N LEU A 38 6.78 -5.85 -3.56
CA LEU A 38 6.77 -5.05 -4.78
C LEU A 38 6.28 -3.62 -4.52
N ALA A 39 5.20 -3.47 -3.75
CA ALA A 39 4.69 -2.16 -3.34
C ALA A 39 5.73 -1.39 -2.51
N ALA A 40 6.35 -2.05 -1.52
CA ALA A 40 7.38 -1.45 -0.66
C ALA A 40 8.62 -1.01 -1.47
N LYS A 41 9.08 -1.82 -2.43
CA LYS A 41 10.21 -1.49 -3.32
C LYS A 41 9.95 -0.22 -4.10
N TYR A 42 8.80 -0.14 -4.78
CA TYR A 42 8.46 1.03 -5.60
C TYR A 42 8.22 2.28 -4.76
N GLU A 43 7.59 2.14 -3.59
CA GLU A 43 7.39 3.25 -2.65
C GLU A 43 8.73 3.81 -2.16
N GLY A 44 9.64 2.93 -1.74
CA GLY A 44 10.98 3.33 -1.30
C GLY A 44 11.79 4.01 -2.41
N GLN A 45 11.72 3.49 -3.63
CA GLN A 45 12.37 4.10 -4.79
C GLN A 45 11.79 5.48 -5.12
N SER A 46 10.46 5.63 -5.03
CA SER A 46 9.77 6.90 -5.26
C SER A 46 10.22 7.96 -4.27
N ILE A 47 10.26 7.62 -2.98
CA ILE A 47 10.73 8.50 -1.90
C ILE A 47 12.19 8.86 -2.13
N LYS A 48 13.08 7.87 -2.31
CA LYS A 48 14.52 8.12 -2.54
C LYS A 48 14.76 9.10 -3.69
N THR A 49 13.97 9.01 -4.76
CA THR A 49 14.13 9.83 -5.97
C THR A 49 13.62 11.27 -5.80
N HIS A 50 12.48 11.45 -5.13
CA HIS A 50 11.82 12.77 -5.05
C HIS A 50 12.17 13.54 -3.76
N TYR A 51 12.58 12.86 -2.70
CA TYR A 51 12.87 13.48 -1.41
C TYR A 51 14.00 14.52 -1.47
N PRO A 52 15.13 14.30 -2.18
CA PRO A 52 16.19 15.31 -2.27
C PRO A 52 15.72 16.63 -2.91
N LYS A 53 14.85 16.53 -3.93
CA LYS A 53 14.23 17.71 -4.57
C LYS A 53 13.33 18.46 -3.60
N TYR A 54 12.54 17.72 -2.81
CA TYR A 54 11.69 18.29 -1.77
C TYR A 54 12.51 19.01 -0.69
N GLN A 55 13.60 18.40 -0.22
CA GLN A 55 14.47 18.99 0.79
C GLN A 55 15.17 20.27 0.29
N ALA A 56 15.58 20.31 -0.98
CA ALA A 56 16.16 21.50 -1.60
C ALA A 56 15.14 22.63 -1.75
N GLN A 57 13.89 22.31 -2.08
CA GLN A 57 12.81 23.29 -2.22
C GLN A 57 12.30 23.81 -0.86
N TYR A 58 12.35 22.97 0.17
CA TYR A 58 11.87 23.28 1.52
C TYR A 58 12.99 23.07 2.55
N PRO A 59 14.00 23.96 2.58
CA PRO A 59 15.08 23.89 3.55
C PRO A 59 14.51 23.99 4.97
N GLY A 60 14.92 23.09 5.86
CA GLY A 60 14.39 23.01 7.23
C GLY A 60 13.18 22.09 7.42
N SER A 61 12.79 21.32 6.40
CA SER A 61 11.85 20.19 6.57
C SER A 61 12.28 19.31 7.75
N ALA A 62 11.41 19.18 8.76
CA ALA A 62 11.69 18.43 9.99
C ALA A 62 11.79 16.90 9.80
N SER A 63 11.36 16.39 8.65
CA SER A 63 11.39 14.95 8.37
C SER A 63 12.69 14.60 7.65
N THR A 64 13.17 13.38 7.82
CA THR A 64 14.29 12.85 7.02
C THR A 64 13.78 11.81 6.04
N THR A 65 14.58 11.43 5.04
CA THR A 65 14.24 10.34 4.11
C THR A 65 13.83 9.08 4.86
N CYS A 66 14.56 8.72 5.92
CA CYS A 66 14.28 7.55 6.74
C CYS A 66 12.93 7.67 7.49
N THR A 67 12.58 8.87 7.95
CA THR A 67 11.28 9.15 8.57
C THR A 67 10.14 8.91 7.58
N GLU A 68 10.27 9.38 6.33
CA GLU A 68 9.25 9.15 5.31
C GLU A 68 9.14 7.68 4.90
N LEU A 69 10.27 6.97 4.81
CA LEU A 69 10.28 5.53 4.58
C LEU A 69 9.55 4.77 5.70
N ALA A 70 9.80 5.11 6.97
CA ALA A 70 9.14 4.49 8.11
C ALA A 70 7.62 4.76 8.12
N ARG A 71 7.19 5.97 7.77
CA ARG A 71 5.77 6.32 7.61
C ARG A 71 5.12 5.54 6.48
N SER A 72 5.79 5.37 5.34
CA SER A 72 5.28 4.54 4.23
C SER A 72 5.21 3.06 4.60
N PHE A 73 6.18 2.54 5.36
CA PHE A 73 6.13 1.19 5.88
C PHE A 73 4.90 0.99 6.79
N ALA A 74 4.64 1.93 7.70
CA ALA A 74 3.46 1.88 8.56
C ALA A 74 2.15 1.88 7.76
N ASP A 75 2.03 2.72 6.72
CA ASP A 75 0.86 2.77 5.85
C ASP A 75 0.63 1.44 5.10
N ILE A 76 1.68 0.85 4.52
CA ILE A 76 1.59 -0.45 3.85
C ILE A 76 1.16 -1.53 4.86
N GLY A 77 1.75 -1.52 6.06
CA GLY A 77 1.38 -2.41 7.14
C GLY A 77 -0.09 -2.24 7.58
N ASP A 78 -0.58 -1.01 7.67
CA ASP A 78 -1.97 -0.72 7.98
C ASP A 78 -2.93 -1.15 6.87
N ILE A 79 -2.53 -1.07 5.60
CA ILE A 79 -3.31 -1.61 4.48
C ILE A 79 -3.44 -3.13 4.61
N VAL A 80 -2.31 -3.84 4.81
CA VAL A 80 -2.28 -5.31 4.94
C VAL A 80 -3.10 -5.77 6.15
N ARG A 81 -3.01 -5.06 7.28
CA ARG A 81 -3.78 -5.33 8.51
C ARG A 81 -5.25 -4.91 8.43
N GLY A 82 -5.66 -4.20 7.37
CA GLY A 82 -7.02 -3.65 7.22
C GLY A 82 -7.34 -2.48 8.17
N LYS A 83 -6.32 -1.86 8.78
CA LYS A 83 -6.43 -0.74 9.74
C LYS A 83 -6.19 0.64 9.13
N ASP A 84 -5.74 0.71 7.88
CA ASP A 84 -5.52 1.98 7.17
C ASP A 84 -6.75 2.87 7.28
N LEU A 85 -6.59 4.19 7.46
CA LEU A 85 -7.74 5.11 7.60
C LEU A 85 -8.11 5.79 6.27
N TYR A 86 -7.29 5.63 5.23
CA TYR A 86 -7.55 6.25 3.94
C TYR A 86 -8.65 5.52 3.16
N LEU A 87 -9.72 6.25 2.81
CA LEU A 87 -10.90 5.71 2.13
C LEU A 87 -10.71 5.44 0.64
N GLY A 88 -9.61 5.94 0.04
CA GLY A 88 -9.35 5.84 -1.39
C GLY A 88 -10.09 6.91 -2.22
N LYS A 89 -9.66 7.09 -3.47
CA LYS A 89 -10.33 8.00 -4.40
C LYS A 89 -11.56 7.32 -4.99
N LYS A 90 -12.74 7.93 -4.88
CA LYS A 90 -13.95 7.47 -5.59
C LYS A 90 -13.90 8.02 -7.02
N LYS A 91 -13.74 7.16 -8.01
CA LYS A 91 -13.84 7.57 -9.42
C LYS A 91 -15.30 7.92 -9.76
N LYS A 92 -15.53 9.00 -10.52
CA LYS A 92 -16.86 9.32 -11.07
C LYS A 92 -17.41 8.06 -11.76
N LYS A 93 -18.68 7.71 -11.47
CA LYS A 93 -19.38 6.49 -11.94
C LYS A 93 -18.99 5.15 -11.29
N LYS A 94 -18.15 5.10 -10.24
CA LYS A 94 -17.86 3.85 -9.49
C LYS A 94 -18.42 3.89 -8.06
N THR A 95 -19.00 2.77 -7.63
CA THR A 95 -19.50 2.58 -6.25
C THR A 95 -18.39 2.17 -5.28
N LYS A 96 -17.35 1.49 -5.77
CA LYS A 96 -16.21 0.99 -4.96
C LYS A 96 -14.96 1.87 -5.15
N THR A 97 -14.27 2.18 -4.05
CA THR A 97 -12.96 2.84 -4.07
C THR A 97 -11.82 1.81 -4.23
N GLU A 98 -10.61 2.32 -4.44
CA GLU A 98 -9.38 1.50 -4.47
C GLU A 98 -9.21 0.71 -3.17
N ARG A 99 -9.48 1.34 -2.01
CA ARG A 99 -9.48 0.68 -0.71
C ARG A 99 -10.45 -0.51 -0.65
N ASN A 100 -11.68 -0.35 -1.15
CA ASN A 100 -12.68 -1.42 -1.11
C ASN A 100 -12.22 -2.65 -1.90
N LYS A 101 -11.53 -2.46 -3.02
CA LYS A 101 -10.97 -3.56 -3.81
C LYS A 101 -9.83 -4.26 -3.08
N ILE A 102 -8.87 -3.49 -2.58
CA ILE A 102 -7.73 -4.03 -1.82
C ILE A 102 -8.24 -4.82 -0.61
N LYS A 103 -9.18 -4.25 0.16
CA LYS A 103 -9.79 -4.92 1.32
C LYS A 103 -10.44 -6.25 0.91
N LYS A 104 -11.24 -6.27 -0.16
CA LYS A 104 -11.89 -7.50 -0.65
C LYS A 104 -10.87 -8.56 -1.06
N ASN A 105 -9.83 -8.16 -1.79
CA ASN A 105 -8.77 -9.06 -2.23
C ASN A 105 -8.00 -9.64 -1.04
N LEU A 106 -7.58 -8.79 -0.10
CA LEU A 106 -6.88 -9.23 1.11
C LEU A 106 -7.73 -10.19 1.94
N GLN A 107 -9.02 -9.90 2.14
CA GLN A 107 -9.94 -10.81 2.86
C GLN A 107 -10.00 -12.19 2.22
N LYS A 108 -10.07 -12.27 0.88
CA LYS A 108 -10.07 -13.55 0.17
C LYS A 108 -8.73 -14.28 0.35
N ILE A 109 -7.62 -13.59 0.10
CA ILE A 109 -6.27 -14.16 0.19
C ILE A 109 -5.97 -14.66 1.61
N PHE A 110 -6.27 -13.88 2.64
CA PHE A 110 -6.12 -14.34 4.02
C PHE A 110 -7.02 -15.52 4.33
N GLY A 111 -8.25 -15.55 3.80
CA GLY A 111 -9.13 -16.71 3.90
C GLY A 111 -8.50 -17.99 3.33
N ASP A 112 -7.79 -17.90 2.21
CA ASP A 112 -7.07 -19.04 1.63
C ASP A 112 -5.81 -19.41 2.42
N ILE A 113 -5.07 -18.44 2.97
CA ILE A 113 -3.94 -18.69 3.88
C ILE A 113 -4.40 -19.43 5.16
N TYR A 114 -5.53 -19.03 5.73
CA TYR A 114 -6.06 -19.66 6.95
C TYR A 114 -6.56 -21.09 6.74
N LYS A 115 -6.86 -21.52 5.51
CA LYS A 115 -7.23 -22.91 5.23
C LYS A 115 -6.03 -23.87 5.29
N GLU A 116 -4.81 -23.36 5.22
CA GLU A 116 -3.57 -24.17 5.29
C GLU A 116 -2.95 -24.27 6.69
N LEU A 117 -3.49 -23.52 7.65
CA LEU A 117 -3.07 -23.53 9.05
C LEU A 117 -3.84 -24.59 9.82
#